data_AF-A0A1H1AJK4-F1
#
_entry.id   AF-A0A1H1AJK4-F1
#
_cell.length_a   1.000
_cell.length_b   1.000
_cell.length_c   1.000
_cell.angle_alpha   90.00
_cell.angle_beta   90.00
_cell.angle_gamma   90.00
#
_symmetry.space_group_name_H-M   'P 1'
#
loop_
_entity.id
_entity.type
_entity.pdbx_description
1 polymer ?
#
loop_
_entity_poly.entity_id
_entity_poly.type
_entity_poly.pdbx_seq_one_letter_code
_entity_poly.pdbx_strand_id
1 'polypeptide(L)'
;MQVLIVDQCSSDKKGKTRYEPVNTETIDSTPRTELVQQDDVYVEPADQLYEGRQQQRISDAVTRFEEAGDDVDRVFISAGFGVVDASESLPLYDVTFSDMTTAEVDERAKQLEIYDDLRDRISDNAYDIIFFALGSDYYRSAQIDDLVSLIPEETFIVLFNSEDLATEYENAVSVSARTTDAKEYGTIVIALKGEFIENFALHRENGNTPTNVSEIERYCTVDPNQSGLSDY
;
A
#
# COMPACT_ATOMS: atom_id res chain seq x y z
N MET A 1 1.70 -15.57 9.51
CA MET A 1 1.45 -14.22 10.05
C MET A 1 0.21 -13.67 9.37
N GLN A 2 -0.53 -12.83 10.06
CA GLN A 2 -1.61 -12.02 9.51
C GLN A 2 -1.02 -10.67 9.11
N VAL A 3 -0.96 -10.39 7.81
CA VAL A 3 -0.28 -9.23 7.23
C VAL A 3 -1.32 -8.32 6.57
N LEU A 4 -1.32 -7.03 6.92
CA LEU A 4 -2.05 -6.01 6.17
C LEU A 4 -1.08 -5.16 5.36
N ILE A 5 -1.35 -4.99 4.07
CA ILE A 5 -0.66 -4.04 3.21
C ILE A 5 -1.67 -2.99 2.76
N VAL A 6 -1.49 -1.76 3.24
CA VAL A 6 -2.22 -0.58 2.79
C VAL A 6 -1.40 0.08 1.69
N ASP A 7 -1.77 -0.21 0.45
CA ASP A 7 -1.17 0.33 -0.77
C ASP A 7 -1.94 1.57 -1.26
N GLN A 8 -1.40 2.27 -2.23
CA GLN A 8 -2.04 3.41 -2.88
C GLN A 8 -2.40 3.07 -4.33
N CYS A 9 -3.47 3.70 -4.84
CA CYS A 9 -3.77 3.63 -6.26
C CYS A 9 -2.66 4.27 -7.12
N SER A 10 -2.56 3.84 -8.38
CA SER A 10 -1.59 4.38 -9.34
C SER A 10 -2.27 5.24 -10.40
N SER A 11 -1.58 6.29 -10.85
CA SER A 11 -1.99 7.08 -12.02
C SER A 11 -1.84 6.31 -13.34
N ASP A 12 -0.93 5.32 -13.36
CA ASP A 12 -0.81 4.37 -14.44
C ASP A 12 -1.74 3.18 -14.20
N LYS A 13 -2.52 2.83 -15.21
CA LYS A 13 -3.56 1.82 -15.10
C LYS A 13 -3.66 1.01 -16.37
N LYS A 14 -3.88 -0.29 -16.19
CA LYS A 14 -4.12 -1.23 -17.28
C LYS A 14 -5.29 -0.73 -18.12
N GLY A 15 -5.12 -0.76 -19.44
CA GLY A 15 -6.17 -0.34 -20.37
C GLY A 15 -6.25 1.16 -20.65
N LYS A 16 -5.53 2.04 -19.94
CA LYS A 16 -5.54 3.51 -20.15
C LYS A 16 -5.19 3.96 -21.58
N THR A 17 -4.49 3.12 -22.35
CA THR A 17 -4.14 3.39 -23.76
C THR A 17 -5.18 2.89 -24.77
N ARG A 18 -6.18 2.11 -24.34
CA ARG A 18 -7.14 1.41 -25.20
C ARG A 18 -8.60 1.74 -24.90
N TYR A 19 -8.89 2.17 -23.68
CA TYR A 19 -10.24 2.44 -23.21
C TYR A 19 -10.31 3.83 -22.58
N GLU A 20 -11.50 4.43 -22.62
CA GLU A 20 -11.75 5.73 -22.00
C GLU A 20 -12.00 5.55 -20.50
N PRO A 21 -11.33 6.32 -19.62
CA PRO A 21 -11.62 6.28 -18.19
C PRO A 21 -13.01 6.85 -17.88
N VAL A 22 -13.68 6.26 -16.90
CA VAL A 22 -14.87 6.84 -16.27
C VAL A 22 -14.44 8.13 -15.56
N ASN A 23 -15.17 9.23 -15.82
CA ASN A 23 -14.88 10.53 -15.24
C ASN A 23 -15.37 10.65 -13.79
N THR A 24 -14.82 11.62 -13.05
CA THR A 24 -15.14 11.85 -11.63
C THR A 24 -16.62 12.11 -11.38
N GLU A 25 -17.30 12.89 -12.22
CA GLU A 25 -18.73 13.18 -12.04
C GLU A 25 -19.58 11.89 -12.08
N THR A 26 -19.21 10.96 -12.95
CA THR A 26 -19.88 9.67 -13.10
C THR A 26 -19.59 8.75 -11.91
N ILE A 27 -18.34 8.74 -11.44
CA ILE A 27 -17.92 8.00 -10.23
C ILE A 27 -18.70 8.48 -9.01
N ASP A 28 -18.86 9.80 -8.86
CA ASP A 28 -19.50 10.40 -7.70
C ASP A 28 -21.03 10.23 -7.69
N SER A 29 -21.63 10.04 -8.87
CA SER A 29 -23.09 9.93 -9.02
C SER A 29 -23.60 8.51 -9.22
N THR A 30 -22.72 7.56 -9.50
CA THR A 30 -23.09 6.17 -9.84
C THR A 30 -22.34 5.20 -8.95
N PRO A 31 -23.03 4.30 -8.21
CA PRO A 31 -22.37 3.29 -7.40
C PRO A 31 -21.40 2.43 -8.21
N ARG A 32 -20.23 2.13 -7.65
CA ARG A 32 -19.23 1.24 -8.27
C ARG A 32 -19.84 -0.06 -8.78
N THR A 33 -20.75 -0.67 -8.01
CA THR A 33 -21.42 -1.93 -8.38
C THR A 33 -22.25 -1.84 -9.65
N GLU A 34 -22.73 -0.66 -10.01
CA GLU A 34 -23.43 -0.41 -11.27
C GLU A 34 -22.43 -0.11 -12.40
N LEU A 35 -21.38 0.68 -12.13
CA LEU A 35 -20.34 1.00 -13.11
C LEU A 35 -19.65 -0.24 -13.67
N VAL A 36 -19.32 -1.21 -12.81
CA VAL A 36 -18.64 -2.44 -13.23
C VAL A 36 -19.51 -3.39 -14.06
N GLN A 37 -20.81 -3.11 -14.19
CA GLN A 37 -21.75 -3.90 -14.98
C GLN A 37 -22.07 -3.25 -16.33
N GLN A 38 -21.53 -2.06 -16.63
CA GLN A 38 -21.77 -1.38 -17.89
C GLN A 38 -20.92 -2.00 -19.00
N ASP A 39 -21.56 -2.35 -20.12
CA ASP A 39 -20.92 -3.07 -21.24
C ASP A 39 -19.77 -2.29 -21.90
N ASP A 40 -19.79 -0.96 -21.81
CA ASP A 40 -18.80 -0.05 -22.40
C ASP A 40 -17.70 0.38 -21.42
N VAL A 41 -17.73 -0.12 -20.19
CA VAL A 41 -16.73 0.20 -19.16
C VAL A 41 -15.70 -0.92 -19.07
N TYR A 42 -14.42 -0.55 -19.20
CA TYR A 42 -13.33 -1.48 -18.95
C TYR A 42 -13.17 -1.71 -17.46
N VAL A 43 -13.18 -2.98 -17.04
CA VAL A 43 -13.16 -3.39 -15.63
C VAL A 43 -12.04 -4.39 -15.41
N GLU A 44 -11.28 -4.20 -14.34
CA GLU A 44 -10.26 -5.13 -13.87
C GLU A 44 -10.27 -5.16 -12.32
N PRO A 45 -9.83 -6.25 -11.69
CA PRO A 45 -9.52 -6.26 -10.25
C PRO A 45 -8.50 -5.17 -9.88
N ALA A 46 -8.58 -4.60 -8.69
CA ALA A 46 -7.72 -3.49 -8.27
C ALA A 46 -6.22 -3.80 -8.40
N ASP A 47 -5.79 -5.00 -8.00
CA ASP A 47 -4.41 -5.48 -8.09
C ASP A 47 -3.90 -5.65 -9.53
N GLN A 48 -4.80 -5.82 -10.49
CA GLN A 48 -4.51 -5.91 -11.92
C GLN A 48 -4.71 -4.59 -12.66
N LEU A 49 -5.56 -3.71 -12.11
CA LEU A 49 -5.83 -2.40 -12.67
C LEU A 49 -4.67 -1.45 -12.42
N TYR A 50 -4.16 -1.38 -11.19
CA TYR A 50 -3.10 -0.44 -10.82
C TYR A 50 -1.74 -0.94 -11.29
N GLU A 51 -1.18 -0.22 -12.27
CA GLU A 51 0.13 -0.53 -12.83
C GLU A 51 1.21 0.35 -12.20
N GLY A 52 2.41 -0.18 -12.02
CA GLY A 52 3.51 0.58 -11.45
C GLY A 52 4.54 -0.34 -10.81
N ARG A 53 5.76 0.17 -10.63
CA ARG A 53 6.85 -0.62 -10.04
C ARG A 53 6.56 -0.98 -8.59
N GLN A 54 5.99 -0.06 -7.81
CA GLN A 54 5.57 -0.35 -6.44
C GLN A 54 4.51 -1.47 -6.43
N GLN A 55 3.47 -1.36 -7.26
CA GLN A 55 2.38 -2.33 -7.32
C GLN A 55 2.86 -3.71 -7.75
N GLN A 56 3.78 -3.78 -8.72
CA GLN A 56 4.41 -5.04 -9.15
C GLN A 56 5.18 -5.69 -7.99
N ARG A 57 6.06 -4.93 -7.33
CA ARG A 57 6.87 -5.42 -6.20
C ARG A 57 6.03 -5.87 -5.01
N ILE A 58 4.95 -5.16 -4.71
CA ILE A 58 4.01 -5.56 -3.65
C ILE A 58 3.25 -6.84 -4.04
N SER A 59 2.86 -7.01 -5.31
CA SER A 59 2.21 -8.25 -5.77
C SER A 59 3.15 -9.45 -5.67
N ASP A 60 4.40 -9.24 -6.03
CA ASP A 60 5.51 -10.16 -5.85
C ASP A 60 5.72 -10.50 -4.36
N ALA A 61 5.61 -9.51 -3.46
CA ALA A 61 5.69 -9.72 -2.02
C ALA A 61 4.51 -10.53 -1.45
N VAL A 62 3.27 -10.22 -1.88
CA VAL A 62 2.06 -10.97 -1.49
C VAL A 62 2.23 -12.44 -1.82
N THR A 63 2.66 -12.77 -3.05
CA THR A 63 2.91 -14.15 -3.47
C THR A 63 3.90 -14.86 -2.53
N ARG A 64 4.98 -14.18 -2.14
CA ARG A 64 6.00 -14.75 -1.24
C ARG A 64 5.53 -14.92 0.20
N PHE A 65 4.73 -13.99 0.70
CA PHE A 65 4.08 -14.14 1.99
C PHE A 65 3.18 -15.38 2.01
N GLU A 66 2.35 -15.56 0.97
CA GLU A 66 1.49 -16.73 0.84
C GLU A 66 2.31 -18.03 0.76
N GLU A 67 3.42 -18.03 0.00
CA GLU A 67 4.37 -19.16 -0.08
C GLU A 67 5.03 -19.47 1.28
N ALA A 68 5.25 -18.45 2.12
CA ALA A 68 5.72 -18.59 3.49
C ALA A 68 4.64 -19.10 4.48
N GLY A 69 3.39 -19.26 4.02
CA GLY A 69 2.24 -19.64 4.84
C GLY A 69 1.66 -18.49 5.66
N ASP A 70 1.92 -17.24 5.24
CA ASP A 70 1.27 -16.06 5.78
C ASP A 70 -0.07 -15.80 5.10
N ASP A 71 -0.96 -15.11 5.80
CA ASP A 71 -2.26 -14.65 5.33
C ASP A 71 -2.18 -13.15 5.11
N VAL A 72 -2.60 -12.67 3.94
CA VAL A 72 -2.31 -11.32 3.48
C VAL A 72 -3.56 -10.62 3.01
N ASP A 73 -3.93 -9.57 3.74
CA ASP A 73 -4.88 -8.58 3.26
C ASP A 73 -4.12 -7.47 2.54
N ARG A 74 -4.48 -7.22 1.29
CA ARG A 74 -4.00 -6.05 0.54
C ARG A 74 -5.19 -5.18 0.17
N VAL A 75 -5.15 -3.94 0.64
CA VAL A 75 -6.11 -2.89 0.30
C VAL A 75 -5.41 -1.74 -0.39
N PHE A 76 -6.15 -0.99 -1.19
CA PHE A 76 -5.68 0.23 -1.84
C PHE A 76 -6.49 1.42 -1.33
N ILE A 77 -5.79 2.53 -1.08
CA ILE A 77 -6.44 3.84 -0.97
C ILE A 77 -6.59 4.43 -2.38
N SER A 78 -7.82 4.67 -2.78
CA SER A 78 -8.21 5.19 -4.08
C SER A 78 -8.86 6.57 -3.97
N ALA A 79 -8.32 7.55 -4.69
CA ALA A 79 -8.94 8.88 -4.79
C ALA A 79 -10.30 8.86 -5.54
N GLY A 80 -10.61 7.76 -6.24
CA GLY A 80 -11.88 7.56 -6.92
C GLY A 80 -12.90 6.77 -6.09
N PHE A 81 -12.44 5.79 -5.31
CA PHE A 81 -13.32 4.74 -4.76
C PHE A 81 -13.11 4.43 -3.27
N GLY A 82 -12.29 5.22 -2.56
CA GLY A 82 -12.05 5.01 -1.13
C GLY A 82 -11.11 3.85 -0.85
N VAL A 83 -11.38 3.06 0.18
CA VAL A 83 -10.61 1.84 0.49
C VAL A 83 -11.17 0.69 -0.34
N VAL A 84 -10.30 0.02 -1.10
CA VAL A 84 -10.71 -1.07 -1.99
C VAL A 84 -9.83 -2.29 -1.79
N ASP A 85 -10.43 -3.47 -1.71
CA ASP A 85 -9.69 -4.73 -1.62
C ASP A 85 -8.99 -5.04 -2.95
N ALA A 86 -7.86 -5.74 -2.89
CA ALA A 86 -7.08 -6.12 -4.07
C ALA A 86 -7.89 -6.85 -5.15
N SER A 87 -8.85 -7.68 -4.75
CA SER A 87 -9.69 -8.46 -5.65
C SER A 87 -10.94 -7.72 -6.13
N GLU A 88 -11.23 -6.53 -5.61
CA GLU A 88 -12.42 -5.78 -6.00
C GLU A 88 -12.31 -5.28 -7.42
N SER A 89 -13.37 -5.51 -8.20
CA SER A 89 -13.47 -5.01 -9.57
C SER A 89 -13.66 -3.50 -9.57
N LEU A 90 -12.82 -2.82 -10.34
CA LEU A 90 -12.87 -1.37 -10.52
C LEU A 90 -12.98 -1.04 -12.01
N PRO A 91 -13.78 -0.03 -12.37
CA PRO A 91 -13.73 0.51 -13.72
C PRO A 91 -12.40 1.23 -13.93
N LEU A 92 -11.96 1.37 -15.18
CA LEU A 92 -10.88 2.30 -15.50
C LEU A 92 -11.32 3.72 -15.15
N TYR A 93 -10.49 4.46 -14.43
CA TYR A 93 -10.75 5.85 -14.04
C TYR A 93 -9.44 6.65 -13.94
N ASP A 94 -9.53 7.98 -14.03
CA ASP A 94 -8.39 8.88 -13.91
C ASP A 94 -8.65 9.96 -12.84
N VAL A 95 -8.58 9.54 -11.58
CA VAL A 95 -8.66 10.43 -10.41
C VAL A 95 -7.46 10.15 -9.52
N THR A 96 -6.79 11.21 -9.07
CA THR A 96 -5.61 11.15 -8.19
C THR A 96 -5.64 12.29 -7.17
N PHE A 97 -5.11 12.05 -5.98
CA PHE A 97 -4.93 13.11 -4.98
C PHE A 97 -3.84 14.11 -5.36
N SER A 98 -2.89 13.73 -6.24
CA SER A 98 -1.77 14.61 -6.61
C SER A 98 -2.18 15.88 -7.36
N ASP A 99 -3.38 15.88 -7.95
CA ASP A 99 -3.94 17.05 -8.65
C ASP A 99 -4.84 17.90 -7.74
N MET A 100 -5.01 17.49 -6.47
CA MET A 100 -5.87 18.14 -5.49
C MET A 100 -5.04 19.00 -4.52
N THR A 101 -5.62 20.10 -4.07
CA THR A 101 -5.09 20.82 -2.90
C THR A 101 -5.31 20.00 -1.63
N THR A 102 -4.52 20.31 -0.61
CA THR A 102 -4.70 19.86 0.78
C THR A 102 -6.16 19.80 1.25
N ALA A 103 -6.94 20.86 1.04
CA ALA A 103 -8.33 20.91 1.49
C ALA A 103 -9.26 20.03 0.64
N GLU A 104 -8.97 19.88 -0.65
CA GLU A 104 -9.69 18.98 -1.56
C GLU A 104 -9.39 17.52 -1.23
N VAL A 105 -8.15 17.17 -0.86
CA VAL A 105 -7.80 15.83 -0.37
C VAL A 105 -8.62 15.49 0.88
N ASP A 106 -8.69 16.40 1.86
CA ASP A 106 -9.43 16.17 3.10
C ASP A 106 -10.93 15.95 2.84
N GLU A 107 -11.54 16.82 2.04
CA GLU A 107 -12.96 16.72 1.71
C GLU A 107 -13.25 15.47 0.89
N ARG A 108 -12.42 15.15 -0.10
CA ARG A 108 -12.56 13.94 -0.91
C ARG A 108 -12.41 12.68 -0.07
N ALA A 109 -11.41 12.63 0.82
CA ALA A 109 -11.17 11.47 1.67
C ALA A 109 -12.32 11.23 2.64
N LYS A 110 -12.92 12.31 3.16
CA LYS A 110 -14.12 12.24 4.00
C LYS A 110 -15.34 11.74 3.24
N GLN A 111 -15.56 12.22 2.01
CA GLN A 111 -16.65 11.75 1.16
C GLN A 111 -16.53 10.26 0.81
N LEU A 112 -15.29 9.78 0.71
CA LEU A 112 -14.95 8.39 0.43
C LEU A 112 -14.78 7.53 1.69
N GLU A 113 -15.05 8.08 2.89
CA GLU A 113 -14.99 7.38 4.17
C GLU A 113 -13.65 6.66 4.46
N ILE A 114 -12.54 7.13 3.86
CA ILE A 114 -11.24 6.42 3.85
C ILE A 114 -10.74 6.10 5.27
N TYR A 115 -10.85 7.08 6.18
CA TYR A 115 -10.43 6.90 7.56
C TYR A 115 -11.27 5.85 8.29
N ASP A 116 -12.59 5.92 8.17
CA ASP A 116 -13.51 5.02 8.87
C ASP A 116 -13.36 3.59 8.32
N ASP A 117 -13.26 3.42 7.01
CA ASP A 117 -13.06 2.12 6.36
C ASP A 117 -11.72 1.47 6.77
N LEU A 118 -10.62 2.23 6.80
CA LEU A 118 -9.33 1.71 7.27
C LEU A 118 -9.34 1.40 8.77
N ARG A 119 -9.95 2.26 9.58
CA ARG A 119 -10.09 2.02 11.03
C ARG A 119 -10.83 0.72 11.27
N ASP A 120 -11.96 0.52 10.59
CA ASP A 120 -12.80 -0.66 10.77
C ASP A 120 -12.06 -1.91 10.27
N ARG A 121 -11.38 -1.84 9.11
CA ARG A 121 -10.49 -2.93 8.62
C ARG A 121 -9.43 -3.33 9.64
N ILE A 122 -8.74 -2.36 10.23
CA ILE A 122 -7.68 -2.59 11.22
C ILE A 122 -8.26 -3.14 12.53
N SER A 123 -9.41 -2.63 12.98
CA SER A 123 -10.00 -2.98 14.28
C SER A 123 -10.72 -4.33 14.27
N ASP A 124 -11.31 -4.70 13.13
CA ASP A 124 -12.07 -5.94 12.98
C ASP A 124 -11.18 -7.18 12.77
N ASN A 125 -9.88 -6.97 12.52
CA ASN A 125 -8.92 -8.02 12.20
C ASN A 125 -7.71 -7.98 13.14
N ALA A 126 -7.14 -9.14 13.43
CA ALA A 126 -5.94 -9.24 14.27
C ALA A 126 -4.71 -9.42 13.39
N TYR A 127 -4.05 -8.32 13.02
CA TYR A 127 -2.82 -8.34 12.24
C TYR A 127 -1.58 -8.44 13.13
N ASP A 128 -0.60 -9.24 12.69
CA ASP A 128 0.75 -9.27 13.30
C ASP A 128 1.59 -8.08 12.84
N ILE A 129 1.37 -7.62 11.60
CA ILE A 129 2.12 -6.52 10.99
C ILE A 129 1.27 -5.76 9.95
N ILE A 130 1.41 -4.44 9.92
CA ILE A 130 0.74 -3.55 8.97
C ILE A 130 1.77 -2.70 8.24
N PHE A 131 1.74 -2.74 6.90
CA PHE A 131 2.57 -1.91 6.03
C PHE A 131 1.75 -0.75 5.43
N PHE A 132 2.16 0.49 5.70
CA PHE A 132 1.57 1.69 5.08
C PHE A 132 2.41 2.19 3.91
N ALA A 133 2.27 1.55 2.75
CA ALA A 133 3.03 1.79 1.52
C ALA A 133 2.55 3.06 0.76
N LEU A 134 2.41 4.17 1.47
CA LEU A 134 1.66 5.34 1.01
C LEU A 134 2.55 6.57 0.78
N GLY A 135 2.20 7.42 -0.19
CA GLY A 135 2.75 8.76 -0.37
C GLY A 135 2.10 9.78 0.56
N SER A 136 2.66 10.99 0.65
CA SER A 136 2.21 12.02 1.61
C SER A 136 0.73 12.37 1.51
N ASP A 137 0.19 12.50 0.30
CA ASP A 137 -1.23 12.84 0.10
C ASP A 137 -2.15 11.71 0.57
N TYR A 138 -1.69 10.46 0.42
CA TYR A 138 -2.42 9.28 0.88
C TYR A 138 -2.34 9.11 2.40
N TYR A 139 -1.16 9.35 3.00
CA TYR A 139 -1.00 9.45 4.46
C TYR A 139 -1.99 10.44 5.06
N ARG A 140 -2.09 11.62 4.44
CA ARG A 140 -3.05 12.66 4.82
C ARG A 140 -4.49 12.18 4.67
N SER A 141 -4.84 11.62 3.51
CA SER A 141 -6.22 11.17 3.23
C SER A 141 -6.73 10.15 4.24
N ALA A 142 -5.84 9.28 4.74
CA ALA A 142 -6.15 8.27 5.73
C ALA A 142 -5.99 8.73 7.18
N GLN A 143 -5.52 9.96 7.43
CA GLN A 143 -5.21 10.45 8.78
C GLN A 143 -4.36 9.42 9.57
N ILE A 144 -3.26 8.95 8.96
CA ILE A 144 -2.44 7.85 9.50
C ILE A 144 -1.94 8.14 10.93
N ASP A 145 -1.64 9.41 11.25
CA ASP A 145 -1.23 9.80 12.60
C ASP A 145 -2.28 9.39 13.65
N ASP A 146 -3.57 9.58 13.34
CA ASP A 146 -4.67 9.20 14.21
C ASP A 146 -4.94 7.69 14.17
N LEU A 147 -4.85 7.04 13.01
CA LEU A 147 -5.05 5.59 12.88
C LEU A 147 -4.01 4.78 13.65
N VAL A 148 -2.74 5.18 13.60
CA VAL A 148 -1.63 4.49 14.29
C VAL A 148 -1.88 4.43 15.80
N SER A 149 -2.47 5.46 16.39
CA SER A 149 -2.80 5.49 17.81
C SER A 149 -3.84 4.45 18.26
N LEU A 150 -4.58 3.86 17.31
CA LEU A 150 -5.60 2.85 17.55
C LEU A 150 -5.08 1.41 17.36
N ILE A 151 -3.88 1.25 16.78
CA ILE A 151 -3.30 -0.06 16.49
C ILE A 151 -2.77 -0.67 17.81
N PRO A 152 -3.09 -1.95 18.12
CA PRO A 152 -2.57 -2.62 19.31
C PRO A 152 -1.05 -2.64 19.38
N GLU A 153 -0.48 -2.55 20.59
CA GLU A 153 0.98 -2.56 20.81
C GLU A 153 1.63 -3.88 20.36
N GLU A 154 0.85 -4.97 20.26
CA GLU A 154 1.31 -6.27 19.77
C GLU A 154 1.45 -6.34 18.24
N THR A 155 0.83 -5.42 17.50
CA THR A 155 0.89 -5.36 16.04
C THR A 155 2.05 -4.48 15.61
N PHE A 156 2.94 -4.97 14.76
CA PHE A 156 4.02 -4.15 14.22
C PHE A 156 3.53 -3.18 13.14
N ILE A 157 4.08 -1.97 13.13
CA ILE A 157 3.69 -0.91 12.20
C ILE A 157 4.90 -0.52 11.35
N VAL A 158 4.77 -0.63 10.03
CA VAL A 158 5.80 -0.23 9.08
C VAL A 158 5.33 0.98 8.29
N LEU A 159 5.99 2.10 8.55
CA LEU A 159 5.79 3.37 7.88
C LEU A 159 6.93 3.61 6.88
N PHE A 160 6.71 4.50 5.91
CA PHE A 160 7.76 4.93 4.99
C PHE A 160 7.90 6.45 5.03
N ASN A 161 9.14 6.93 5.21
CA ASN A 161 9.46 8.36 5.28
C ASN A 161 8.62 9.14 6.33
N SER A 162 8.30 8.50 7.45
CA SER A 162 7.48 9.05 8.54
C SER A 162 8.16 8.83 9.89
N GLU A 163 9.42 9.27 9.99
CA GLU A 163 10.30 8.99 11.12
C GLU A 163 9.78 9.62 12.42
N ASP A 164 9.25 10.85 12.36
CA ASP A 164 8.70 11.53 13.53
C ASP A 164 7.56 10.72 14.15
N LEU A 165 6.59 10.28 13.34
CA LEU A 165 5.47 9.45 13.80
C LEU A 165 5.95 8.10 14.36
N ALA A 166 6.90 7.43 13.70
CA ALA A 166 7.40 6.14 14.16
C ALA A 166 8.06 6.22 15.55
N THR A 167 8.70 7.34 15.90
CA THR A 167 9.36 7.50 17.21
C THR A 167 8.39 7.60 18.39
N GLU A 168 7.10 7.81 18.14
CA GLU A 168 6.08 7.90 19.17
C GLU A 168 5.61 6.54 19.70
N TYR A 169 5.93 5.44 19.00
CA TYR A 169 5.40 4.10 19.28
C TYR A 169 6.50 3.02 19.26
N GLU A 170 6.55 2.15 20.29
CA GLU A 170 7.60 1.12 20.40
C GLU A 170 7.47 -0.01 19.36
N ASN A 171 6.26 -0.25 18.86
CA ASN A 171 5.92 -1.23 17.84
C ASN A 171 5.98 -0.68 16.40
N ALA A 172 6.38 0.59 16.23
CA ALA A 172 6.46 1.22 14.91
C ALA A 172 7.91 1.38 14.42
N VAL A 173 8.07 1.32 13.10
CA VAL A 173 9.32 1.64 12.42
C VAL A 173 9.06 2.42 11.13
N SER A 174 9.87 3.43 10.86
CA SER A 174 9.86 4.14 9.58
C SER A 174 11.07 3.75 8.76
N VAL A 175 10.84 3.18 7.59
CA VAL A 175 11.90 2.85 6.62
C VAL A 175 12.07 4.03 5.67
N SER A 176 13.31 4.55 5.54
CA SER A 176 13.62 5.60 4.58
C SER A 176 13.58 5.03 3.16
N ALA A 177 12.67 5.56 2.34
CA ALA A 177 12.54 5.27 0.92
C ALA A 177 12.67 6.58 0.13
N ARG A 178 13.87 7.19 0.16
CA ARG A 178 14.14 8.51 -0.44
C ARG A 178 15.10 8.42 -1.63
N THR A 179 15.20 9.52 -2.38
CA THR A 179 16.05 9.68 -3.57
C THR A 179 17.54 9.37 -3.36
N THR A 180 18.06 9.56 -2.15
CA THR A 180 19.44 9.20 -1.78
C THR A 180 19.65 7.68 -1.76
N ASP A 181 18.62 6.93 -1.37
CA ASP A 181 18.66 5.47 -1.20
C ASP A 181 18.53 4.78 -2.57
N ALA A 182 17.82 5.40 -3.51
CA ALA A 182 17.64 4.88 -4.88
C ALA A 182 18.96 4.72 -5.67
N LYS A 183 20.01 5.47 -5.33
CA LYS A 183 21.35 5.33 -5.94
C LYS A 183 22.11 4.10 -5.43
N GLU A 184 21.84 3.67 -4.20
CA GLU A 184 22.48 2.50 -3.58
C GLU A 184 21.83 1.20 -4.07
N TYR A 185 20.52 1.21 -4.33
CA TYR A 185 19.74 0.07 -4.83
C TYR A 185 19.56 0.02 -6.37
N GLY A 186 20.19 0.93 -7.12
CA GLY A 186 20.17 0.91 -8.60
C GLY A 186 18.77 1.07 -9.22
N THR A 187 17.82 1.70 -8.50
CA THR A 187 16.40 1.79 -8.89
C THR A 187 15.90 3.24 -8.98
N ILE A 188 14.62 3.44 -9.31
CA ILE A 188 13.94 4.74 -9.23
C ILE A 188 13.12 4.76 -7.93
N VAL A 189 13.22 5.85 -7.17
CA VAL A 189 12.66 6.12 -5.82
C VAL A 189 11.29 5.53 -5.52
N ILE A 190 10.36 5.56 -6.48
CA ILE A 190 8.98 5.10 -6.28
C ILE A 190 8.89 3.59 -6.09
N ALA A 191 9.87 2.81 -6.58
CA ALA A 191 9.88 1.35 -6.42
C ALA A 191 10.35 0.88 -5.03
N LEU A 192 11.04 1.72 -4.26
CA LEU A 192 11.75 1.31 -3.04
C LEU A 192 10.80 0.77 -1.96
N LYS A 193 9.62 1.36 -1.78
CA LYS A 193 8.65 0.87 -0.77
C LYS A 193 8.20 -0.55 -1.09
N GLY A 194 7.86 -0.80 -2.35
CA GLY A 194 7.50 -2.15 -2.79
C GLY A 194 8.66 -3.13 -2.69
N GLU A 195 9.87 -2.71 -3.06
CA GLU A 195 11.09 -3.52 -2.95
C GLU A 195 11.40 -3.89 -1.48
N PHE A 196 11.22 -2.98 -0.54
CA PHE A 196 11.40 -3.25 0.88
C PHE A 196 10.38 -4.23 1.44
N ILE A 197 9.12 -4.15 1.01
CA ILE A 197 8.10 -5.13 1.38
C ILE A 197 8.44 -6.51 0.75
N GLU A 198 8.92 -6.53 -0.49
CA GLU A 198 9.37 -7.77 -1.15
C GLU A 198 10.57 -8.41 -0.43
N ASN A 199 11.56 -7.62 0.01
CA ASN A 199 12.69 -8.11 0.80
C ASN A 199 12.22 -8.73 2.12
N PHE A 200 11.28 -8.08 2.81
CA PHE A 200 10.71 -8.63 4.02
C PHE A 200 9.99 -9.96 3.75
N ALA A 201 9.21 -10.04 2.66
CA ALA A 201 8.54 -11.26 2.25
C ALA A 201 9.54 -12.38 1.89
N LEU A 202 10.67 -12.06 1.25
CA LEU A 202 11.76 -13.03 1.02
C LEU A 202 12.37 -13.55 2.33
N HIS A 203 12.49 -12.70 3.35
CA HIS A 203 12.93 -13.16 4.67
C HIS A 203 11.93 -14.11 5.31
N ARG A 204 10.62 -13.84 5.16
CA ARG A 204 9.54 -14.76 5.57
C ARG A 204 9.61 -16.09 4.85
N GLU A 205 9.75 -16.09 3.53
CA GLU A 205 9.89 -17.29 2.70
C GLU A 205 11.09 -18.15 3.14
N ASN A 206 12.19 -17.51 3.55
CA ASN A 206 13.36 -18.17 4.12
C ASN A 206 13.18 -18.66 5.58
N GLY A 207 11.95 -18.61 6.13
CA GLY A 207 11.60 -19.09 7.46
C GLY A 207 11.91 -18.13 8.60
N ASN A 208 12.26 -16.86 8.31
CA ASN A 208 12.55 -15.88 9.36
C ASN A 208 11.26 -15.22 9.86
N THR A 209 11.11 -15.07 11.17
CA THR A 209 9.99 -14.34 11.78
C THR A 209 10.55 -13.21 12.63
N PRO A 210 10.19 -11.94 12.37
CA PRO A 210 10.69 -10.85 13.18
C PRO A 210 10.10 -10.90 14.60
N THR A 211 10.91 -10.47 15.56
CA THR A 211 10.55 -10.42 16.98
C THR A 211 10.56 -9.00 17.54
N ASN A 212 11.05 -8.03 16.78
CA ASN A 212 11.15 -6.62 17.17
C ASN A 212 11.29 -5.72 15.93
N VAL A 213 11.07 -4.43 16.12
CA VAL A 213 11.12 -3.40 15.05
C VAL A 213 12.47 -3.31 14.34
N SER A 214 13.59 -3.57 15.02
CA SER A 214 14.92 -3.54 14.39
C SER A 214 15.12 -4.71 13.41
N GLU A 215 14.54 -5.88 13.68
CA GLU A 215 14.52 -6.99 12.72
C GLU A 215 13.65 -6.68 11.51
N ILE A 216 12.53 -5.99 11.71
CA ILE A 216 11.64 -5.56 10.62
C ILE A 216 12.37 -4.59 9.70
N GLU A 217 13.01 -3.56 10.24
CA GLU A 217 13.81 -2.61 9.48
C GLU A 217 14.91 -3.33 8.67
N ARG A 218 15.62 -4.25 9.31
CA ARG A 218 16.66 -5.03 8.66
C ARG A 218 16.11 -5.91 7.54
N TYR A 219 15.00 -6.59 7.76
CA TYR A 219 14.38 -7.44 6.73
C TYR A 219 13.82 -6.62 5.57
N CYS A 220 13.38 -5.39 5.81
CA CYS A 220 12.98 -4.49 4.74
C CYS A 220 14.17 -4.02 3.89
N THR A 221 15.29 -3.68 4.54
CA THR A 221 16.41 -3.00 3.87
C THR A 221 17.48 -3.95 3.32
N VAL A 222 17.58 -5.19 3.79
CA VAL A 222 18.59 -6.15 3.33
C VAL A 222 17.97 -7.16 2.38
N ASP A 223 18.51 -7.26 1.16
CA ASP A 223 18.16 -8.36 0.25
C ASP A 223 18.83 -9.66 0.74
N PRO A 224 18.06 -10.70 1.11
CA PRO A 224 18.60 -11.97 1.58
C PRO A 224 19.43 -12.71 0.52
N ASN A 225 19.22 -12.42 -0.77
CA ASN A 225 19.95 -13.04 -1.86
C ASN A 225 21.30 -12.36 -2.16
N GLN A 226 21.48 -11.10 -1.74
CA GLN A 226 22.76 -10.37 -1.92
C GLN A 226 23.72 -10.54 -0.74
N SER A 227 23.23 -11.01 0.41
CA SER A 227 24.06 -11.20 1.62
C SER A 227 25.07 -12.36 1.51
N GLY A 228 25.03 -13.16 0.43
CA GLY A 228 25.96 -14.24 0.13
C GLY A 228 27.12 -13.89 -0.82
N LEU A 229 27.19 -12.66 -1.34
CA LEU A 229 28.18 -12.25 -2.35
C LEU A 229 29.33 -11.39 -1.79
N SER A 230 29.35 -11.08 -0.49
CA SER A 230 30.42 -10.28 0.15
C SER A 230 31.61 -11.09 0.68
N ASP A 231 31.61 -12.42 0.54
CA ASP A 231 32.65 -13.32 1.08
C ASP A 231 33.54 -13.95 -0.03
N TYR A 232 33.99 -13.15 -1.00
CA TYR A 232 35.05 -13.55 -1.95
C TYR A 232 36.05 -12.44 -2.26
#